data_AF-A0A9X6JIF9-F1
#
_entry.id   AF-A0A9X6JIF9-F1
#
_cell.length_a   1.000
_cell.length_b   1.000
_cell.length_c   1.000
_cell.angle_alpha   90.00
_cell.angle_beta   90.00
_cell.angle_gamma   90.00
#
_symmetry.space_group_name_H-M   'P 1'
#
loop_
_entity.id
_entity.type
_entity.pdbx_description
1 polymer ?
#
loop_
_entity_poly.entity_id
_entity_poly.type
_entity_poly.pdbx_seq_one_letter_code
_entity_poly.pdbx_strand_id
1 'polypeptide(L)'
;MRDHLCIEKKCREVIEYNKEFIEENRVEIKSLEEDEKKGIQRYPNDNISIIEEFYQSNFIYDLDNVNAKYSLGEAIHTIEGDFDNALINLKHIGKKEVGYLNLIWMISLGILLETEKKNLVSLAKLVEKENMNDAVIDFLLCASDIGYTNMTNRYYKENPYAKTREIIELAQTDKKEASKRLQTYMEKEWFKGHYDYEWKNAHKEPGYVGYWSFETAAIVKILGLDDTSLKGNNHYPYDLAHYKNEMKFKHIDLSEYHYEDETEEIEDIVEGIEHNPTLENIIPPRWHSLVNELIHDYENMDDSSFYEKYKKMIGIGQVWFLPQEYEEENEQKNLLGSLIVFALTVRDYILQLDYKEDLEDYIDNLKNFWNVSETKLVQFMLENDQNYYAWVPKEANIPNMYEVKIESVDVEEVL
;
A
#
# COMPACT_ATOMS: atom_id res chain seq x y z
N MET A 1 -21.27 -15.54 -13.07
CA MET A 1 -20.47 -14.58 -12.29
C MET A 1 -19.01 -14.95 -12.46
N ARG A 2 -18.13 -13.95 -12.56
CA ARG A 2 -16.67 -14.12 -12.66
C ARG A 2 -16.05 -14.28 -11.28
N ASP A 3 -16.52 -13.52 -10.30
CA ASP A 3 -16.17 -13.74 -8.89
C ASP A 3 -17.18 -14.71 -8.26
N HIS A 4 -16.68 -15.81 -7.69
CA HIS A 4 -17.54 -16.82 -7.04
C HIS A 4 -17.78 -16.55 -5.55
N LEU A 5 -17.05 -15.61 -4.96
CA LEU A 5 -17.27 -15.11 -3.59
C LEU A 5 -18.38 -14.05 -3.55
N CYS A 6 -18.65 -13.39 -4.67
CA CYS A 6 -19.75 -12.43 -4.79
C CYS A 6 -21.14 -13.09 -4.71
N ILE A 7 -22.08 -12.35 -4.12
CA ILE A 7 -23.51 -12.70 -4.11
C ILE A 7 -24.21 -11.85 -5.17
N GLU A 8 -24.77 -12.48 -6.21
CA GLU A 8 -25.38 -11.80 -7.35
C GLU A 8 -26.35 -10.67 -6.95
N LYS A 9 -27.25 -10.97 -6.01
CA LYS A 9 -28.24 -10.01 -5.52
C LYS A 9 -27.58 -8.77 -4.91
N LYS A 10 -26.51 -8.96 -4.11
CA LYS A 10 -25.80 -7.85 -3.46
C LYS A 10 -25.08 -6.97 -4.49
N CYS A 11 -24.43 -7.56 -5.49
CA CYS A 11 -23.79 -6.77 -6.56
C CYS A 11 -24.81 -5.92 -7.33
N ARG A 12 -25.99 -6.47 -7.62
CA ARG A 12 -27.08 -5.72 -8.27
C ARG A 12 -27.62 -4.60 -7.37
N GLU A 13 -27.80 -4.88 -6.09
CA GLU A 13 -28.22 -3.87 -5.10
C GLU A 13 -27.21 -2.72 -5.01
N VAL A 14 -25.90 -3.00 -5.02
CA VAL A 14 -24.84 -1.98 -5.04
C VAL A 14 -24.94 -1.12 -6.30
N ILE A 15 -25.09 -1.73 -7.48
CA ILE A 15 -25.18 -0.96 -8.74
C ILE A 15 -26.39 -0.01 -8.74
N GLU A 16 -27.56 -0.48 -8.30
CA GLU A 16 -28.76 0.38 -8.23
C GLU A 16 -28.61 1.47 -7.18
N TYR A 17 -28.09 1.13 -5.99
CA TYR A 17 -27.80 2.10 -4.93
C TYR A 17 -26.83 3.20 -5.44
N ASN A 18 -25.68 2.80 -5.97
CA ASN A 18 -24.67 3.72 -6.49
C ASN A 18 -25.26 4.67 -7.54
N LYS A 19 -26.11 4.15 -8.43
CA LYS A 19 -26.78 4.96 -9.45
C LYS A 19 -27.72 6.01 -8.85
N GLU A 20 -28.50 5.66 -7.82
CA GLU A 20 -29.36 6.61 -7.12
C GLU A 20 -28.54 7.74 -6.47
N PHE A 21 -27.48 7.38 -5.72
CA PHE A 21 -26.61 8.36 -5.06
C PHE A 21 -25.85 9.26 -6.03
N ILE A 22 -25.37 8.70 -7.16
CA ILE A 22 -24.70 9.50 -8.20
C ILE A 22 -25.66 10.57 -8.75
N GLU A 23 -26.92 10.21 -9.02
CA GLU A 23 -27.90 11.16 -9.53
C GLU A 23 -28.27 12.23 -8.49
N GLU A 24 -28.44 11.85 -7.22
CA GLU A 24 -28.66 12.80 -6.11
C GLU A 24 -27.49 13.77 -5.96
N ASN A 25 -26.26 13.25 -5.92
CA ASN A 25 -25.05 14.06 -5.85
C ASN A 25 -24.93 15.01 -7.04
N ARG A 26 -25.26 14.57 -8.26
CA ARG A 26 -25.26 15.43 -9.47
C ARG A 26 -26.27 16.58 -9.37
N VAL A 27 -27.43 16.36 -8.74
CA VAL A 27 -28.41 17.42 -8.49
C VAL A 27 -27.87 18.41 -7.47
N GLU A 28 -27.28 17.93 -6.38
CA GLU A 28 -26.75 18.80 -5.32
C GLU A 28 -25.54 19.61 -5.80
N ILE A 29 -24.62 19.00 -6.56
CA ILE A 29 -23.48 19.69 -7.20
C ILE A 29 -23.98 20.89 -8.02
N LYS A 30 -24.96 20.68 -8.91
CA LYS A 30 -25.51 21.77 -9.73
C LYS A 30 -26.12 22.88 -8.89
N SER A 31 -26.83 22.51 -7.82
CA SER A 31 -27.42 23.49 -6.90
C SER A 31 -26.35 24.31 -6.20
N LEU A 32 -25.30 23.68 -5.68
CA LEU A 32 -24.19 24.34 -4.99
C LEU A 32 -23.35 25.22 -5.94
N GLU A 33 -23.13 24.78 -7.18
CA GLU A 33 -22.48 25.61 -8.22
C GLU A 33 -23.27 26.89 -8.53
N GLU A 34 -24.60 26.86 -8.43
CA GLU A 34 -25.43 28.06 -8.55
C GLU A 34 -25.35 28.96 -7.33
N ASP A 35 -25.27 28.38 -6.13
CA ASP A 35 -25.12 29.15 -4.90
C ASP A 35 -23.78 29.88 -4.86
N GLU A 36 -22.70 29.22 -5.28
CA GLU A 36 -21.38 29.84 -5.44
C GLU A 36 -21.44 31.07 -6.37
N LYS A 37 -22.13 30.95 -7.51
CA LYS A 37 -22.34 32.08 -8.44
C LYS A 37 -23.12 33.24 -7.81
N LYS A 38 -23.98 32.95 -6.83
CA LYS A 38 -24.82 33.94 -6.11
C LYS A 38 -24.16 34.42 -4.80
N GLY A 39 -23.01 33.85 -4.40
CA GLY A 39 -22.35 34.12 -3.12
C GLY A 39 -23.15 33.61 -1.91
N ILE A 40 -23.90 32.53 -2.06
CA ILE A 40 -24.73 31.92 -1.02
C ILE A 40 -23.99 30.74 -0.39
N GLN A 41 -23.86 30.72 0.92
CA GLN A 41 -23.29 29.59 1.67
C GLN A 41 -24.40 28.85 2.42
N ARG A 42 -24.69 27.59 2.04
CA ARG A 42 -25.78 26.80 2.66
C ARG A 42 -25.32 25.99 3.87
N TYR A 43 -24.08 25.53 3.85
CA TYR A 43 -23.51 24.62 4.84
C TYR A 43 -22.39 25.28 5.65
N PRO A 44 -21.99 24.71 6.80
CA PRO A 44 -20.83 25.21 7.54
C PRO A 44 -19.51 25.11 6.75
N ASN A 45 -19.33 24.03 5.99
CA ASN A 45 -18.21 23.85 5.07
C ASN A 45 -18.47 24.62 3.77
N ASP A 46 -17.42 25.16 3.15
CA ASP A 46 -17.57 25.89 1.89
C ASP A 46 -18.12 25.01 0.77
N ASN A 47 -18.91 25.61 -0.13
CA ASN A 47 -19.61 24.83 -1.16
C ASN A 47 -18.63 24.13 -2.11
N ILE A 48 -17.44 24.70 -2.38
CA ILE A 48 -16.44 24.08 -3.27
C ILE A 48 -15.95 22.76 -2.66
N SER A 49 -15.58 22.76 -1.37
CA SER A 49 -15.16 21.55 -0.66
C SER A 49 -16.23 20.46 -0.65
N ILE A 50 -17.51 20.83 -0.57
CA ILE A 50 -18.64 19.89 -0.62
C ILE A 50 -18.83 19.35 -2.05
N ILE A 51 -18.73 20.20 -3.06
CA ILE A 51 -18.78 19.78 -4.47
C ILE A 51 -17.67 18.78 -4.78
N GLU A 52 -16.43 19.07 -4.34
CA GLU A 52 -15.28 18.17 -4.48
C GLU A 52 -15.52 16.80 -3.82
N GLU A 53 -16.18 16.78 -2.65
CA GLU A 53 -16.55 15.54 -1.93
C GLU A 53 -17.62 14.72 -2.66
N PHE A 54 -18.62 15.37 -3.28
CA PHE A 54 -19.59 14.66 -4.10
C PHE A 54 -18.97 14.07 -5.37
N TYR A 55 -18.03 14.78 -6.00
CA TYR A 55 -17.28 14.21 -7.13
C TYR A 55 -16.42 13.02 -6.69
N GLN A 56 -15.77 13.09 -5.52
CA GLN A 56 -15.02 11.96 -4.97
C GLN A 56 -15.92 10.76 -4.69
N SER A 57 -17.09 10.97 -4.09
CA SER A 57 -18.07 9.91 -3.82
C SER A 57 -18.57 9.27 -5.12
N ASN A 58 -18.92 10.08 -6.12
CA ASN A 58 -19.36 9.58 -7.43
C ASN A 58 -18.27 8.76 -8.12
N PHE A 59 -17.00 9.20 -8.02
CA PHE A 59 -15.87 8.44 -8.53
C PHE A 59 -15.78 7.03 -7.91
N ILE A 60 -15.89 6.93 -6.59
CA ILE A 60 -15.86 5.64 -5.87
C ILE A 60 -17.03 4.77 -6.32
N TYR A 61 -18.24 5.31 -6.39
CA TYR A 61 -19.43 4.57 -6.84
C TYR A 61 -19.31 4.07 -8.29
N ASP A 62 -18.76 4.86 -9.20
CA ASP A 62 -18.51 4.42 -10.57
C ASP A 62 -17.48 3.28 -10.62
N LEU A 63 -16.41 3.34 -9.80
CA LEU A 63 -15.40 2.27 -9.74
C LEU A 63 -15.95 0.99 -9.09
N ASP A 64 -16.81 1.11 -8.08
CA ASP A 64 -17.55 -0.01 -7.51
C ASP A 64 -18.50 -0.65 -8.53
N ASN A 65 -19.13 0.16 -9.39
CA ASN A 65 -19.96 -0.33 -10.49
C ASN A 65 -19.11 -1.13 -11.50
N VAL A 66 -17.89 -0.67 -11.81
CA VAL A 66 -16.94 -1.43 -12.65
C VAL A 66 -16.68 -2.82 -12.04
N ASN A 67 -16.31 -2.88 -10.77
CA ASN A 67 -16.07 -4.13 -10.05
C ASN A 67 -17.31 -5.03 -10.04
N ALA A 68 -18.47 -4.49 -9.65
CA ALA A 68 -19.73 -5.23 -9.55
C ALA A 68 -20.17 -5.82 -10.89
N LYS A 69 -20.15 -5.02 -11.97
CA LYS A 69 -20.53 -5.48 -13.31
C LYS A 69 -19.56 -6.54 -13.83
N TYR A 70 -18.27 -6.37 -13.60
CA TYR A 70 -17.28 -7.37 -13.97
C TYR A 70 -17.51 -8.68 -13.21
N SER A 71 -17.67 -8.62 -11.89
CA SER A 71 -17.97 -9.77 -11.01
C SER A 71 -19.27 -10.48 -11.39
N LEU A 72 -20.32 -9.75 -11.76
CA LEU A 72 -21.59 -10.33 -12.22
C LEU A 72 -21.45 -11.15 -13.51
N GLY A 73 -20.41 -10.92 -14.30
CA GLY A 73 -20.27 -11.52 -15.62
C GLY A 73 -20.89 -10.69 -16.73
N GLU A 74 -21.12 -9.39 -16.51
CA GLU A 74 -21.65 -8.52 -17.57
C GLU A 74 -20.65 -8.39 -18.73
N ALA A 75 -21.17 -7.98 -19.89
CA ALA A 75 -20.35 -7.75 -21.07
C ALA A 75 -19.44 -6.53 -20.84
N ILE A 76 -18.16 -6.63 -21.19
CA ILE A 76 -17.15 -5.62 -20.82
C ILE A 76 -17.48 -4.21 -21.33
N HIS A 77 -18.14 -4.08 -22.47
CA HIS A 77 -18.57 -2.76 -22.98
C HIS A 77 -19.56 -2.03 -22.04
N THR A 78 -20.24 -2.72 -21.12
CA THR A 78 -21.13 -2.07 -20.14
C THR A 78 -20.38 -1.35 -19.01
N ILE A 79 -19.08 -1.65 -18.87
CA ILE A 79 -18.15 -1.07 -17.89
C ILE A 79 -17.54 0.24 -18.41
N GLU A 80 -17.40 0.40 -19.74
CA GLU A 80 -16.79 1.59 -20.36
C GLU A 80 -17.49 2.88 -19.92
N GLY A 81 -18.82 2.85 -19.78
CA GLY A 81 -19.59 4.00 -19.32
C GLY A 81 -19.30 4.41 -17.88
N ASP A 82 -19.11 3.46 -16.95
CA ASP A 82 -18.75 3.79 -15.57
C ASP A 82 -17.31 4.27 -15.49
N PHE A 83 -16.39 3.67 -16.26
CA PHE A 83 -15.00 4.14 -16.37
C PHE A 83 -14.92 5.59 -16.89
N ASP A 84 -15.69 5.93 -17.92
CA ASP A 84 -15.74 7.30 -18.45
C ASP A 84 -16.31 8.29 -17.42
N ASN A 85 -17.34 7.90 -16.67
CA ASN A 85 -17.88 8.73 -15.58
C ASN A 85 -16.86 8.91 -14.46
N ALA A 86 -16.18 7.83 -14.04
CA ALA A 86 -15.10 7.87 -13.05
C ALA A 86 -13.98 8.84 -13.47
N LEU A 87 -13.55 8.80 -14.75
CA LEU A 87 -12.58 9.75 -15.30
C LEU A 87 -13.06 11.21 -15.28
N ILE A 88 -14.36 11.44 -15.50
CA ILE A 88 -14.95 12.78 -15.40
C ILE A 88 -14.89 13.25 -13.95
N ASN A 89 -15.38 12.43 -13.02
CA ASN A 89 -15.41 12.76 -11.59
C ASN A 89 -14.01 13.06 -11.05
N LEU A 90 -13.00 12.26 -11.40
CA LEU A 90 -11.59 12.48 -11.00
C LEU A 90 -11.05 13.86 -11.40
N LYS A 91 -11.51 14.46 -12.50
CA LYS A 91 -11.07 15.80 -12.91
C LYS A 91 -11.60 16.91 -12.00
N HIS A 92 -12.61 16.60 -11.18
CA HIS A 92 -13.35 17.56 -10.37
C HIS A 92 -13.20 17.36 -8.85
N ILE A 93 -12.44 16.36 -8.39
CA ILE A 93 -12.22 16.11 -6.95
C ILE A 93 -11.34 17.16 -6.26
N GLY A 94 -10.72 18.07 -7.03
CA GLY A 94 -9.92 19.19 -6.51
C GLY A 94 -8.81 18.76 -5.55
N LYS A 95 -8.93 19.13 -4.27
CA LYS A 95 -7.91 18.85 -3.23
C LYS A 95 -8.08 17.51 -2.53
N LYS A 96 -9.13 16.75 -2.84
CA LYS A 96 -9.35 15.42 -2.26
C LYS A 96 -8.32 14.43 -2.81
N GLU A 97 -7.91 13.49 -1.96
CA GLU A 97 -7.02 12.41 -2.31
C GLU A 97 -7.76 11.33 -3.12
N VAL A 98 -7.09 10.77 -4.12
CA VAL A 98 -7.67 9.68 -4.94
C VAL A 98 -7.59 8.33 -4.23
N GLY A 99 -6.51 8.12 -3.47
CA GLY A 99 -6.12 6.82 -2.93
C GLY A 99 -5.31 5.99 -3.93
N TYR A 100 -4.30 5.28 -3.43
CA TYR A 100 -3.35 4.52 -4.24
C TYR A 100 -4.02 3.45 -5.11
N LEU A 101 -4.81 2.56 -4.50
CA LEU A 101 -5.52 1.45 -5.19
C LEU A 101 -6.43 1.98 -6.31
N ASN A 102 -7.15 3.05 -6.03
CA ASN A 102 -8.03 3.70 -6.99
C ASN A 102 -7.26 4.23 -8.21
N LEU A 103 -6.10 4.85 -8.00
CA LEU A 103 -5.33 5.42 -9.10
C LEU A 103 -4.67 4.33 -9.96
N ILE A 104 -4.06 3.31 -9.33
CA ILE A 104 -3.47 2.19 -10.07
C ILE A 104 -4.54 1.41 -10.85
N TRP A 105 -5.74 1.22 -10.28
CA TRP A 105 -6.87 0.61 -10.98
C TRP A 105 -7.35 1.44 -12.16
N MET A 106 -7.48 2.76 -12.03
CA MET A 106 -7.91 3.62 -13.14
C MET A 106 -6.92 3.63 -14.31
N ILE A 107 -5.62 3.63 -14.02
CA ILE A 107 -4.58 3.52 -15.07
C ILE A 107 -4.69 2.16 -15.76
N SER A 108 -4.80 1.09 -14.98
CA SER A 108 -4.88 -0.28 -15.46
C SER A 108 -6.14 -0.51 -16.30
N LEU A 109 -7.30 -0.05 -15.85
CA LEU A 109 -8.55 -0.08 -16.60
C LEU A 109 -8.45 0.73 -17.89
N GLY A 110 -7.81 1.90 -17.87
CA GLY A 110 -7.56 2.68 -19.08
C GLY A 110 -6.78 1.91 -20.14
N ILE A 111 -5.78 1.12 -19.72
CA ILE A 111 -5.01 0.23 -20.60
C ILE A 111 -5.85 -0.96 -21.08
N LEU A 112 -6.56 -1.63 -20.17
CA LEU A 112 -7.36 -2.83 -20.47
C LEU A 112 -8.53 -2.53 -21.42
N LEU A 113 -9.21 -1.40 -21.20
CA LEU A 113 -10.30 -0.89 -22.04
C LEU A 113 -9.81 -0.20 -23.31
N GLU A 114 -8.49 0.01 -23.44
CA GLU A 114 -7.83 0.72 -24.54
C GLU A 114 -8.45 2.10 -24.78
N THR A 115 -8.52 2.89 -23.72
CA THR A 115 -9.03 4.26 -23.78
C THR A 115 -8.12 5.16 -24.63
N GLU A 116 -8.61 6.36 -24.99
CA GLU A 116 -7.79 7.33 -25.71
C GLU A 116 -6.54 7.74 -24.89
N LYS A 117 -5.37 7.84 -25.54
CA LYS A 117 -4.11 8.26 -24.90
C LYS A 117 -4.24 9.53 -24.04
N LYS A 118 -5.10 10.49 -24.42
CA LYS A 118 -5.37 11.72 -23.66
C LYS A 118 -5.90 11.45 -22.24
N ASN A 119 -6.62 10.36 -22.04
CA ASN A 119 -7.16 9.97 -20.74
C ASN A 119 -6.03 9.44 -19.84
N LEU A 120 -5.12 8.61 -20.39
CA LEU A 120 -3.92 8.16 -19.67
C LEU A 120 -2.98 9.32 -19.33
N VAL A 121 -2.82 10.30 -20.23
CA VAL A 121 -2.10 11.57 -19.92
C VAL A 121 -2.77 12.33 -18.77
N SER A 122 -4.10 12.33 -18.69
CA SER A 122 -4.82 12.95 -17.57
C SER A 122 -4.57 12.22 -16.24
N LEU A 123 -4.49 10.89 -16.26
CA LEU A 123 -4.18 10.09 -15.08
C LEU A 123 -2.72 10.27 -14.64
N ALA A 124 -1.77 10.33 -15.58
CA ALA A 124 -0.37 10.62 -15.28
C ALA A 124 -0.18 11.96 -14.54
N LYS A 125 -0.94 13.00 -14.92
CA LYS A 125 -0.95 14.28 -14.19
C LYS A 125 -1.49 14.17 -12.77
N LEU A 126 -2.41 13.23 -12.50
CA LEU A 126 -2.87 12.98 -11.13
C LEU A 126 -1.78 12.26 -10.32
N VAL A 127 -1.06 11.30 -10.91
CA VAL A 127 0.11 10.66 -10.26
C VAL A 127 1.14 11.72 -9.83
N GLU A 128 1.47 12.66 -10.72
CA GLU A 128 2.37 13.78 -10.42
C GLU A 128 1.82 14.70 -9.30
N LYS A 129 0.52 15.02 -9.35
CA LYS A 129 -0.15 15.87 -8.33
C LYS A 129 -0.12 15.22 -6.94
N GLU A 130 -0.36 13.92 -6.86
CA GLU A 130 -0.37 13.15 -5.61
C GLU A 130 1.05 12.75 -5.16
N ASN A 131 2.09 13.14 -5.91
CA ASN A 131 3.50 12.79 -5.65
C ASN A 131 3.72 11.27 -5.47
N MET A 132 3.05 10.48 -6.30
CA MET A 132 3.01 9.02 -6.15
C MET A 132 4.17 8.36 -6.89
N ASN A 133 5.28 8.16 -6.20
CA ASN A 133 6.45 7.47 -6.71
C ASN A 133 6.25 5.95 -6.58
N ASP A 134 5.84 5.31 -7.67
CA ASP A 134 5.55 3.88 -7.68
C ASP A 134 5.98 3.21 -9.00
N ALA A 135 6.82 2.19 -8.89
CA ALA A 135 7.42 1.52 -10.03
C ALA A 135 6.40 0.80 -10.93
N VAL A 136 5.27 0.33 -10.38
CA VAL A 136 4.23 -0.32 -11.20
C VAL A 136 3.46 0.72 -12.00
N ILE A 137 3.05 1.82 -11.36
CA ILE A 137 2.39 2.94 -12.04
C ILE A 137 3.28 3.50 -13.16
N ASP A 138 4.56 3.73 -12.87
CA ASP A 138 5.54 4.23 -13.83
C ASP A 138 5.68 3.29 -15.03
N PHE A 139 5.80 1.98 -14.78
CA PHE A 139 5.86 0.98 -15.84
C PHE A 139 4.61 1.02 -16.74
N LEU A 140 3.42 1.04 -16.16
CA LEU A 140 2.14 1.08 -16.89
C LEU A 140 2.03 2.33 -17.78
N LEU A 141 2.38 3.51 -17.25
CA LEU A 141 2.31 4.77 -17.97
C LEU A 141 3.40 4.90 -19.04
N CYS A 142 4.64 4.50 -18.75
CA CYS A 142 5.74 4.49 -19.72
C CYS A 142 5.43 3.55 -20.89
N ALA A 143 4.93 2.35 -20.62
CA ALA A 143 4.55 1.38 -21.65
C ALA A 143 3.39 1.87 -22.52
N SER A 144 2.56 2.77 -22.02
CA SER A 144 1.41 3.32 -22.76
C SER A 144 1.78 4.29 -23.90
N ASP A 145 3.07 4.63 -24.06
CA ASP A 145 3.58 5.49 -25.15
C ASP A 145 2.88 6.86 -25.21
N ILE A 146 2.69 7.48 -24.04
CA ILE A 146 2.01 8.78 -23.88
C ILE A 146 2.97 9.95 -23.64
N GLY A 147 4.29 9.71 -23.75
CA GLY A 147 5.33 10.69 -23.41
C GLY A 147 5.69 10.76 -21.93
N TYR A 148 5.16 9.86 -21.09
CA TYR A 148 5.59 9.68 -19.71
C TYR A 148 6.96 8.99 -19.70
N THR A 149 7.90 9.51 -18.90
CA THR A 149 9.29 9.04 -18.88
C THR A 149 9.85 8.77 -17.49
N ASN A 150 9.08 9.04 -16.43
CA ASN A 150 9.52 8.77 -15.07
C ASN A 150 9.50 7.25 -14.84
N MET A 151 10.57 6.76 -14.21
CA MET A 151 10.71 5.37 -13.79
C MET A 151 11.46 5.35 -12.46
N THR A 152 10.80 4.87 -11.41
CA THR A 152 11.41 4.62 -10.10
C THR A 152 11.55 3.11 -9.81
N ASN A 153 12.37 2.77 -8.81
CA ASN A 153 12.43 1.45 -8.17
C ASN A 153 11.67 1.42 -6.85
N ARG A 154 11.06 2.54 -6.43
CA ARG A 154 10.28 2.65 -5.20
C ARG A 154 8.86 2.16 -5.42
N TYR A 155 8.25 1.68 -4.34
CA TYR A 155 6.86 1.24 -4.34
C TYR A 155 6.12 2.05 -3.29
N TYR A 156 4.97 2.61 -3.66
CA TYR A 156 4.11 3.28 -2.69
C TYR A 156 3.52 2.25 -1.71
N LYS A 157 3.18 1.06 -2.22
CA LYS A 157 2.88 -0.15 -1.45
C LYS A 157 3.79 -1.28 -1.92
N GLU A 158 4.72 -1.71 -1.07
CA GLU A 158 5.75 -2.69 -1.45
C GLU A 158 5.17 -4.11 -1.62
N ASN A 159 4.51 -4.66 -0.61
CA ASN A 159 3.79 -5.93 -0.75
C ASN A 159 2.35 -5.67 -1.23
N PRO A 160 1.85 -6.28 -2.32
CA PRO A 160 2.51 -7.29 -3.15
C PRO A 160 3.22 -6.72 -4.39
N TYR A 161 3.16 -5.42 -4.65
CA TYR A 161 3.52 -4.85 -5.95
C TYR A 161 5.01 -4.95 -6.32
N ALA A 162 5.93 -4.97 -5.36
CA ALA A 162 7.35 -5.18 -5.60
C ALA A 162 7.66 -6.51 -6.28
N LYS A 163 6.86 -7.55 -6.00
CA LYS A 163 6.98 -8.88 -6.60
C LYS A 163 6.69 -8.88 -8.11
N THR A 164 6.03 -7.84 -8.64
CA THR A 164 5.80 -7.70 -10.09
C THR A 164 7.07 -7.41 -10.87
N ARG A 165 8.12 -6.87 -10.22
CA ARG A 165 9.41 -6.60 -10.84
C ARG A 165 10.03 -7.85 -11.45
N GLU A 166 10.05 -8.95 -10.68
CA GLU A 166 10.58 -10.22 -11.14
C GLU A 166 9.84 -10.74 -12.38
N ILE A 167 8.51 -10.56 -12.42
CA ILE A 167 7.69 -10.90 -13.60
C ILE A 167 8.12 -10.09 -14.82
N ILE A 168 8.30 -8.78 -14.66
CA ILE A 168 8.69 -7.86 -15.74
C ILE A 168 10.13 -8.14 -16.23
N GLU A 169 11.05 -8.43 -15.32
CA GLU A 169 12.44 -8.78 -15.64
C GLU A 169 12.52 -10.14 -16.36
N LEU A 170 11.81 -11.16 -15.87
CA LEU A 170 11.72 -12.45 -16.55
C LEU A 170 11.09 -12.31 -17.93
N ALA A 171 10.10 -11.44 -18.12
CA ALA A 171 9.43 -11.27 -19.41
C ALA A 171 10.36 -10.76 -20.53
N GLN A 172 11.47 -10.10 -20.17
CA GLN A 172 12.49 -9.63 -21.11
C GLN A 172 13.38 -10.76 -21.63
N THR A 173 13.53 -11.84 -20.86
CA THR A 173 14.48 -12.94 -21.15
C THR A 173 13.78 -14.28 -21.44
N ASP A 174 12.76 -14.64 -20.65
CA ASP A 174 11.96 -15.84 -20.78
C ASP A 174 10.49 -15.58 -20.37
N LYS A 175 9.64 -15.31 -21.37
CA LYS A 175 8.20 -15.11 -21.16
C LYS A 175 7.49 -16.34 -20.56
N LYS A 176 8.00 -17.54 -20.77
CA LYS A 176 7.40 -18.75 -20.20
C LYS A 176 7.65 -18.80 -18.70
N GLU A 177 8.85 -18.46 -18.26
CA GLU A 177 9.16 -18.36 -16.83
C GLU A 177 8.43 -17.20 -16.16
N ALA A 178 8.36 -16.05 -16.84
CA ALA A 178 7.53 -14.92 -16.40
C ALA A 178 6.07 -15.33 -16.18
N SER A 179 5.50 -16.13 -17.09
CA SER A 179 4.12 -16.61 -16.98
C SER A 179 3.92 -17.57 -15.78
N LYS A 180 4.93 -18.38 -15.43
CA LYS A 180 4.88 -19.21 -14.21
C LYS A 180 5.01 -18.37 -12.93
N ARG A 181 5.89 -17.38 -12.93
CA ARG A 181 6.07 -16.45 -11.81
C ARG A 181 4.80 -15.63 -11.56
N LEU A 182 4.17 -15.16 -12.63
CA LEU A 182 2.86 -14.52 -12.65
C LEU A 182 1.77 -15.43 -12.07
N GLN A 183 1.76 -16.70 -12.44
CA GLN A 183 0.80 -17.65 -11.87
C GLN A 183 0.97 -17.76 -10.35
N THR A 184 2.21 -17.91 -9.88
CA THR A 184 2.52 -17.96 -8.45
C THR A 184 2.08 -16.68 -7.73
N TYR A 185 2.35 -15.52 -8.34
CA TYR A 185 1.94 -14.22 -7.83
C TYR A 185 0.43 -14.16 -7.61
N MET A 186 -0.36 -14.49 -8.63
CA MET A 186 -1.83 -14.39 -8.55
C MET A 186 -2.48 -15.47 -7.67
N GLU A 187 -1.88 -16.64 -7.54
CA GLU A 187 -2.45 -17.74 -6.75
C GLU A 187 -2.11 -17.63 -5.25
N LYS A 188 -0.98 -17.01 -4.89
CA LYS A 188 -0.44 -17.07 -3.52
C LYS A 188 -0.11 -15.72 -2.89
N GLU A 189 0.23 -14.72 -3.69
CA GLU A 189 0.89 -13.51 -3.17
C GLU A 189 0.00 -12.27 -3.30
N TRP A 190 -0.69 -12.10 -4.43
CA TRP A 190 -1.44 -10.87 -4.71
C TRP A 190 -2.56 -10.64 -3.69
N PHE A 191 -3.46 -11.61 -3.50
CA PHE A 191 -4.59 -11.41 -2.59
C PHE A 191 -4.15 -11.33 -1.11
N LYS A 192 -3.19 -12.18 -0.73
CA LYS A 192 -2.62 -12.18 0.63
C LYS A 192 -1.91 -10.85 0.95
N GLY A 193 -1.22 -10.27 -0.03
CA GLY A 193 -0.53 -8.99 0.14
C GLY A 193 -1.43 -7.77 0.36
N HIS A 194 -2.76 -7.95 0.36
CA HIS A 194 -3.75 -6.92 0.70
C HIS A 194 -4.49 -7.22 2.00
N TYR A 195 -4.03 -8.18 2.81
CA TYR A 195 -4.66 -8.46 4.11
C TYR A 195 -4.53 -7.29 5.09
N ASP A 196 -3.52 -6.44 4.92
CA ASP A 196 -3.37 -5.14 5.58
C ASP A 196 -4.49 -4.14 5.24
N TYR A 197 -5.25 -4.39 4.17
CA TYR A 197 -6.48 -3.66 3.83
C TYR A 197 -7.75 -4.43 4.22
N GLU A 198 -7.66 -5.40 5.14
CA GLU A 198 -8.78 -6.22 5.64
C GLU A 198 -9.44 -7.11 4.55
N TRP A 199 -8.76 -7.37 3.43
CA TRP A 199 -9.35 -8.11 2.30
C TRP A 199 -9.64 -9.58 2.60
N LYS A 200 -8.92 -10.19 3.55
CA LYS A 200 -9.03 -11.62 3.92
C LYS A 200 -10.48 -12.07 4.10
N ASN A 201 -11.27 -11.25 4.80
CA ASN A 201 -12.66 -11.55 5.15
C ASN A 201 -13.69 -10.62 4.49
N ALA A 202 -13.28 -9.68 3.64
CA ALA A 202 -14.17 -8.69 3.03
C ALA A 202 -15.37 -9.31 2.30
N HIS A 203 -15.22 -10.49 1.71
CA HIS A 203 -16.31 -11.23 1.04
C HIS A 203 -17.48 -11.62 1.97
N LYS A 204 -17.28 -11.58 3.29
CA LYS A 204 -18.32 -11.84 4.30
C LYS A 204 -19.14 -10.59 4.60
N GLU A 205 -18.60 -9.41 4.34
CA GLU A 205 -19.22 -8.14 4.67
C GLU A 205 -20.27 -7.70 3.62
N PRO A 206 -21.26 -6.87 4.01
CA PRO A 206 -22.10 -6.17 3.05
C PRO A 206 -21.25 -5.26 2.14
N GLY A 207 -21.63 -5.14 0.87
CA GLY A 207 -20.93 -4.27 -0.09
C GLY A 207 -19.79 -4.93 -0.87
N TYR A 208 -19.41 -6.18 -0.57
CA TYR A 208 -18.41 -6.89 -1.38
C TYR A 208 -18.87 -7.11 -2.83
N VAL A 209 -18.18 -6.45 -3.77
CA VAL A 209 -18.43 -6.54 -5.21
C VAL A 209 -17.29 -7.17 -6.00
N GLY A 210 -16.34 -7.79 -5.30
CA GLY A 210 -15.19 -8.48 -5.86
C GLY A 210 -13.95 -7.61 -5.88
N TYR A 211 -12.79 -8.25 -5.75
CA TYR A 211 -11.48 -7.61 -5.83
C TYR A 211 -10.71 -8.18 -7.02
N TRP A 212 -10.22 -7.27 -7.87
CA TRP A 212 -9.62 -7.61 -9.16
C TRP A 212 -8.25 -6.96 -9.33
N SER A 213 -7.26 -7.75 -9.75
CA SER A 213 -5.93 -7.26 -10.08
C SER A 213 -5.89 -6.71 -11.51
N PHE A 214 -6.45 -5.52 -11.70
CA PHE A 214 -6.45 -4.86 -13.00
C PHE A 214 -5.02 -4.56 -13.47
N GLU A 215 -4.14 -4.17 -12.55
CA GLU A 215 -2.74 -3.89 -12.80
C GLU A 215 -1.98 -5.11 -13.31
N THR A 216 -2.22 -6.30 -12.75
CA THR A 216 -1.58 -7.52 -13.24
C THR A 216 -2.06 -7.87 -14.65
N ALA A 217 -3.35 -7.74 -14.93
CA ALA A 217 -3.88 -7.95 -16.28
C ALA A 217 -3.34 -6.92 -17.28
N ALA A 218 -3.14 -5.66 -16.87
CA ALA A 218 -2.53 -4.64 -17.70
C ALA A 218 -1.05 -4.97 -18.00
N ILE A 219 -0.28 -5.42 -16.99
CA ILE A 219 1.09 -5.91 -17.15
C ILE A 219 1.13 -7.07 -18.15
N VAL A 220 0.23 -8.06 -18.02
CA VAL A 220 0.13 -9.20 -18.95
C VAL A 220 -0.12 -8.72 -20.38
N LYS A 221 -1.08 -7.80 -20.57
CA LYS A 221 -1.40 -7.24 -21.89
C LYS A 221 -0.19 -6.51 -22.50
N ILE A 222 0.49 -5.67 -21.73
CA ILE A 222 1.68 -4.92 -22.16
C ILE A 222 2.80 -5.87 -22.59
N LEU A 223 3.10 -6.88 -21.75
CA LEU A 223 4.21 -7.80 -21.95
C LEU A 223 3.88 -8.93 -22.94
N GLY A 224 2.60 -9.16 -23.23
CA GLY A 224 2.13 -10.29 -24.03
C GLY A 224 2.55 -11.63 -23.43
N LEU A 225 2.23 -11.83 -22.14
CA LEU A 225 2.47 -13.08 -21.41
C LEU A 225 1.34 -14.09 -21.66
N ASP A 226 1.62 -15.38 -21.47
CA ASP A 226 0.60 -16.43 -21.52
C ASP A 226 -0.06 -16.55 -20.14
N ASP A 227 -1.29 -16.06 -20.03
CA ASP A 227 -2.10 -16.07 -18.81
C ASP A 227 -3.20 -17.14 -18.84
N THR A 228 -3.12 -18.12 -19.75
CA THR A 228 -4.15 -19.15 -19.92
C THR A 228 -4.42 -19.94 -18.62
N SER A 229 -3.39 -20.16 -17.79
CA SER A 229 -3.52 -20.82 -16.49
C SER A 229 -4.36 -20.02 -15.48
N LEU A 230 -4.47 -18.70 -15.65
CA LEU A 230 -5.16 -17.79 -14.74
C LEU A 230 -6.63 -17.56 -15.09
N LYS A 231 -7.15 -18.18 -16.16
CA LYS A 231 -8.54 -18.01 -16.60
C LYS A 231 -9.59 -18.30 -15.52
N GLY A 232 -9.28 -19.20 -14.59
CA GLY A 232 -10.15 -19.57 -13.48
C GLY A 232 -9.79 -18.94 -12.13
N ASN A 233 -8.77 -18.08 -12.07
CA ASN A 233 -8.37 -17.41 -10.84
C ASN A 233 -9.44 -16.38 -10.44
N ASN A 234 -9.79 -16.32 -9.16
CA ASN A 234 -10.91 -15.49 -8.68
C ASN A 234 -10.65 -13.98 -8.77
N HIS A 235 -9.38 -13.59 -8.84
CA HIS A 235 -8.97 -12.19 -8.75
C HIS A 235 -8.25 -11.69 -10.02
N TYR A 236 -7.94 -12.58 -10.96
CA TYR A 236 -7.33 -12.21 -12.23
C TYR A 236 -8.41 -11.87 -13.26
N PRO A 237 -8.46 -10.62 -13.78
CA PRO A 237 -9.51 -10.22 -14.70
C PRO A 237 -9.20 -10.65 -16.15
N TYR A 238 -9.22 -11.96 -16.41
CA TYR A 238 -8.89 -12.58 -17.70
C TYR A 238 -9.64 -11.96 -18.88
N ASP A 239 -10.97 -11.81 -18.79
CA ASP A 239 -11.76 -11.29 -19.90
C ASP A 239 -11.37 -9.84 -20.27
N LEU A 240 -10.98 -9.01 -19.29
CA LEU A 240 -10.48 -7.65 -19.52
C LEU A 240 -9.09 -7.64 -20.18
N ALA A 241 -8.19 -8.53 -19.76
CA ALA A 241 -6.88 -8.70 -20.38
C ALA A 241 -6.99 -8.99 -21.89
N HIS A 242 -8.05 -9.69 -22.29
CA HIS A 242 -8.30 -10.14 -23.67
C HIS A 242 -9.39 -9.33 -24.42
N TYR A 243 -9.89 -8.23 -23.85
CA TYR A 243 -11.07 -7.51 -24.39
C TYR A 243 -10.82 -6.86 -25.77
N LYS A 244 -9.74 -6.09 -25.88
CA LYS A 244 -9.28 -5.38 -27.09
C LYS A 244 -7.79 -5.61 -27.26
N ASN A 245 -7.28 -5.44 -28.48
CA ASN A 245 -5.85 -5.64 -28.83
C ASN A 245 -5.35 -4.62 -29.87
N GLU A 246 -5.91 -3.41 -29.90
CA GLU A 246 -5.59 -2.37 -30.87
C GLU A 246 -4.46 -1.45 -30.38
N MET A 247 -4.45 -1.14 -29.08
CA MET A 247 -3.43 -0.32 -28.44
C MET A 247 -2.03 -0.93 -28.64
N LYS A 248 -1.05 -0.07 -28.92
CA LYS A 248 0.36 -0.44 -29.05
C LYS A 248 1.12 0.07 -27.84
N PHE A 249 1.97 -0.80 -27.30
CA PHE A 249 2.79 -0.51 -26.14
C PHE A 249 4.24 -0.28 -26.54
N LYS A 250 4.89 0.68 -25.87
CA LYS A 250 6.33 0.89 -25.94
C LYS A 250 7.02 -0.28 -25.23
N HIS A 251 8.05 -0.85 -25.84
CA HIS A 251 8.91 -1.80 -25.16
C HIS A 251 9.72 -1.08 -24.08
N ILE A 252 9.69 -1.61 -22.86
CA ILE A 252 10.42 -1.10 -21.71
C ILE A 252 11.50 -2.13 -21.36
N ASP A 253 12.76 -1.72 -21.44
CA ASP A 253 13.90 -2.46 -20.92
C ASP A 253 14.29 -1.84 -19.57
N LEU A 254 14.08 -2.58 -18.49
CA LEU A 254 14.36 -2.06 -17.14
C LEU A 254 15.86 -1.78 -16.92
N SER A 255 16.75 -2.38 -17.71
CA SER A 255 18.20 -2.14 -17.62
C SER A 255 18.64 -0.77 -18.15
N GLU A 256 17.80 -0.11 -18.96
CA GLU A 256 18.04 1.25 -19.46
C GLU A 256 17.79 2.31 -18.39
N TYR A 257 17.14 1.95 -17.28
CA TYR A 257 16.81 2.85 -16.19
C TYR A 257 17.78 2.65 -15.04
N HIS A 258 18.65 3.64 -14.84
CA HIS A 258 19.49 3.72 -13.65
C HIS A 258 18.70 4.41 -12.55
N TYR A 259 18.35 3.63 -11.53
CA TYR A 259 17.78 4.17 -10.31
C TYR A 259 18.91 4.75 -9.48
N GLU A 260 18.98 6.08 -9.38
CA GLU A 260 19.74 6.70 -8.31
C GLU A 260 18.96 6.38 -7.02
N ASP A 261 19.51 5.54 -6.15
CA ASP A 261 18.97 5.32 -4.80
C ASP A 261 19.13 6.62 -3.99
N GLU A 262 18.35 7.64 -4.32
CA GLU A 262 18.40 8.95 -3.64
C GLU A 262 17.82 8.91 -2.21
N THR A 263 17.67 7.74 -1.58
CA THR A 263 17.21 7.60 -0.18
C THR A 263 17.85 6.47 0.62
N GLU A 264 18.80 5.70 0.10
CA GLU A 264 19.84 5.26 1.03
C GLU A 264 20.68 6.50 1.26
N GLU A 265 20.32 7.32 2.26
CA GLU A 265 21.36 8.11 2.91
C GLU A 265 22.45 7.09 3.21
N ILE A 266 23.56 7.16 2.46
CA ILE A 266 24.81 6.55 2.87
C ILE A 266 25.22 7.37 4.09
N GLU A 267 24.46 7.25 5.18
CA GLU A 267 24.96 7.54 6.50
C GLU A 267 26.14 6.60 6.64
N ASP A 268 27.32 7.15 6.89
CA ASP A 268 28.49 6.36 7.24
C ASP A 268 28.05 5.40 8.36
N ILE A 269 27.89 4.10 8.05
CA ILE A 269 27.37 3.13 9.01
C ILE A 269 28.36 3.06 10.16
N VAL A 270 28.00 3.68 11.28
CA VAL A 270 28.78 3.62 12.51
C VAL A 270 28.40 2.34 13.23
N GLU A 271 29.21 1.30 13.03
CA GLU A 271 29.04 0.02 13.74
C GLU A 271 29.44 0.13 15.22
N GLY A 272 28.94 -0.80 16.03
CA GLY A 272 29.10 -0.83 17.49
C GLY A 272 28.01 -0.12 18.30
N ILE A 273 27.53 -0.77 19.36
CA ILE A 273 26.66 -0.15 20.38
C ILE A 273 27.48 -0.05 21.68
N GLU A 274 28.14 1.09 21.90
CA GLU A 274 29.24 1.25 22.87
C GLU A 274 28.82 0.87 24.30
N HIS A 275 27.64 1.34 24.72
CA HIS A 275 27.13 1.14 26.07
C HIS A 275 26.44 -0.22 26.27
N ASN A 276 26.14 -0.95 25.19
CA ASN A 276 25.57 -2.29 25.25
C ASN A 276 25.86 -3.13 23.98
N PRO A 277 27.09 -3.65 23.83
CA PRO A 277 27.50 -4.37 22.61
C PRO A 277 26.71 -5.65 22.35
N THR A 278 25.99 -6.17 23.35
CA THR A 278 25.15 -7.36 23.15
C THR A 278 24.01 -7.07 22.17
N LEU A 279 23.48 -5.84 22.13
CA LEU A 279 22.36 -5.48 21.26
C LEU A 279 22.68 -5.60 19.77
N GLU A 280 23.96 -5.59 19.39
CA GLU A 280 24.42 -5.80 18.01
C GLU A 280 24.03 -7.17 17.43
N ASN A 281 23.63 -8.13 18.29
CA ASN A 281 23.12 -9.42 17.82
C ASN A 281 21.64 -9.36 17.39
N ILE A 282 20.90 -8.32 17.74
CA ILE A 282 19.46 -8.18 17.47
C ILE A 282 19.09 -6.84 16.83
N ILE A 283 20.03 -5.90 16.71
CA ILE A 283 19.88 -4.62 16.02
C ILE A 283 20.85 -4.58 14.84
N PRO A 284 20.38 -4.36 13.60
CA PRO A 284 21.24 -4.27 12.42
C PRO A 284 22.22 -3.08 12.50
N PRO A 285 23.43 -3.18 11.92
CA PRO A 285 24.46 -2.14 11.94
C PRO A 285 23.97 -0.73 11.56
N ARG A 286 23.09 -0.62 10.56
CA ARG A 286 22.50 0.65 10.11
C ARG A 286 21.78 1.44 11.20
N TRP A 287 21.36 0.80 12.30
CA TRP A 287 20.63 1.45 13.39
C TRP A 287 21.45 1.62 14.66
N HIS A 288 22.72 1.24 14.66
CA HIS A 288 23.58 1.36 15.84
C HIS A 288 23.77 2.82 16.28
N SER A 289 23.98 3.74 15.33
CA SER A 289 24.14 5.17 15.63
C SER A 289 22.90 5.75 16.32
N LEU A 290 21.71 5.47 15.76
CA LEU A 290 20.41 5.85 16.33
C LEU A 290 20.26 5.32 17.77
N VAL A 291 20.60 4.05 18.00
CA VAL A 291 20.48 3.42 19.32
C VAL A 291 21.48 4.01 20.31
N ASN A 292 22.72 4.29 19.89
CA ASN A 292 23.71 4.95 20.74
C ASN A 292 23.25 6.35 21.15
N GLU A 293 22.71 7.15 20.22
CA GLU A 293 22.18 8.48 20.51
C GLU A 293 21.03 8.39 21.52
N LEU A 294 20.10 7.45 21.31
CA LEU A 294 18.96 7.25 22.20
C LEU A 294 19.38 6.84 23.62
N ILE A 295 20.35 5.90 23.74
CA ILE A 295 20.91 5.50 25.04
C ILE A 295 21.59 6.69 25.72
N HIS A 296 22.44 7.42 24.98
CA HIS A 296 23.15 8.58 25.51
C HIS A 296 22.17 9.63 26.05
N ASP A 297 21.16 9.98 25.27
CA ASP A 297 20.17 10.97 25.66
C ASP A 297 19.33 10.52 26.85
N TYR A 298 18.93 9.25 26.89
CA TYR A 298 18.16 8.70 28.01
C TYR A 298 18.93 8.75 29.33
N GLU A 299 20.25 8.59 29.29
CA GLU A 299 21.12 8.65 30.46
C GLU A 299 21.47 10.09 30.89
N ASN A 300 21.49 11.04 29.96
CA ASN A 300 22.07 12.37 30.19
C ASN A 300 21.07 13.55 30.10
N MET A 301 19.87 13.36 29.54
CA MET A 301 18.84 14.38 29.44
C MET A 301 17.81 14.28 30.58
N ASP A 302 17.19 15.40 30.94
CA ASP A 302 15.97 15.38 31.74
C ASP A 302 14.77 14.89 30.93
N ASP A 303 13.77 14.34 31.61
CA ASP A 303 12.62 13.69 30.97
C ASP A 303 11.80 14.62 30.09
N SER A 304 11.60 15.88 30.50
CA SER A 304 10.91 16.88 29.69
C SER A 304 11.66 17.14 28.37
N SER A 305 12.98 17.32 28.43
CA SER A 305 13.82 17.54 27.24
C SER A 305 13.85 16.31 26.33
N PHE A 306 13.96 15.10 26.90
CA PHE A 306 13.93 13.86 26.15
C PHE A 306 12.59 13.68 25.43
N TYR A 307 11.48 13.87 26.14
CA TYR A 307 10.14 13.78 25.58
C TYR A 307 9.95 14.74 24.39
N GLU A 308 10.34 16.00 24.54
CA GLU A 308 10.20 17.00 23.47
C GLU A 308 11.00 16.66 22.21
N LYS A 309 12.21 16.10 22.37
CA LYS A 309 13.05 15.63 21.25
C LYS A 309 12.40 14.44 20.54
N TYR A 310 11.96 13.45 21.30
CA TYR A 310 11.61 12.14 20.76
C TYR A 310 10.12 11.93 20.47
N LYS A 311 9.20 12.79 20.97
CA LYS A 311 7.74 12.66 20.80
C LYS A 311 7.27 12.49 19.36
N LYS A 312 7.94 13.15 18.41
CA LYS A 312 7.67 13.00 16.97
C LYS A 312 8.67 12.07 16.29
N MET A 313 9.93 12.12 16.69
CA MET A 313 11.02 11.41 16.03
C MET A 313 10.87 9.88 16.12
N ILE A 314 10.43 9.38 17.27
CA ILE A 314 10.18 7.94 17.50
C ILE A 314 8.75 7.68 17.97
N GLY A 315 7.84 8.64 17.76
CA GLY A 315 6.41 8.47 17.98
C GLY A 315 5.94 8.39 19.44
N ILE A 316 6.79 8.64 20.45
CA ILE A 316 6.37 8.50 21.86
C ILE A 316 5.22 9.45 22.27
N GLY A 317 4.96 10.50 21.49
CA GLY A 317 3.81 11.38 21.67
C GLY A 317 2.45 10.74 21.32
N GLN A 318 2.46 9.55 20.71
CA GLN A 318 1.26 8.73 20.48
C GLN A 318 0.98 7.77 21.64
N VAL A 319 1.99 7.48 22.46
CA VAL A 319 1.89 6.62 23.65
C VAL A 319 1.56 7.49 24.87
N TRP A 320 2.36 8.54 25.08
CA TRP A 320 2.16 9.54 26.12
C TRP A 320 1.76 10.84 25.45
N PHE A 321 0.52 11.29 25.65
CA PHE A 321 0.01 12.51 25.04
C PHE A 321 0.58 13.76 25.73
N LEU A 322 0.89 13.63 27.02
CA LEU A 322 1.43 14.69 27.86
C LEU A 322 2.82 14.32 28.39
N PRO A 323 3.76 15.28 28.50
CA PRO A 323 5.09 15.02 29.07
C PRO A 323 5.04 14.41 30.47
N GLN A 324 4.04 14.78 31.29
CA GLN A 324 3.88 14.26 32.65
C GLN A 324 3.58 12.77 32.69
N GLU A 325 2.86 12.24 31.69
CA GLU A 325 2.55 10.80 31.62
C GLU A 325 3.85 10.00 31.39
N TYR A 326 4.72 10.50 30.51
CA TYR A 326 6.06 9.92 30.30
C TYR A 326 6.93 10.04 31.55
N GLU A 327 6.94 11.20 32.22
CA GLU A 327 7.70 11.42 33.46
C GLU A 327 7.29 10.45 34.58
N GLU A 328 5.98 10.24 34.75
CA GLU A 328 5.42 9.32 35.75
C GLU A 328 5.80 7.86 35.44
N GLU A 329 5.65 7.42 34.19
CA GLU A 329 6.02 6.04 33.82
C GLU A 329 7.54 5.82 33.79
N ASN A 330 8.33 6.86 33.49
CA ASN A 330 9.78 6.79 33.48
C ASN A 330 10.43 7.03 34.85
N GLU A 331 9.66 7.17 35.93
CA GLU A 331 10.18 7.49 37.28
C GLU A 331 11.24 6.49 37.76
N GLN A 332 11.09 5.21 37.38
CA GLN A 332 12.02 4.13 37.74
C GLN A 332 13.18 3.96 36.74
N LYS A 333 13.25 4.78 35.69
CA LYS A 333 14.23 4.70 34.59
C LYS A 333 14.31 3.30 33.97
N ASN A 334 13.15 2.73 33.67
CA ASN A 334 12.99 1.37 33.17
C ASN A 334 12.16 1.32 31.86
N LEU A 335 12.44 2.23 30.92
CA LEU A 335 11.75 2.32 29.63
C LEU A 335 12.68 2.25 28.41
N LEU A 336 13.99 2.09 28.63
CA LEU A 336 14.98 2.20 27.55
C LEU A 336 14.79 1.13 26.46
N GLY A 337 14.48 -0.11 26.84
CA GLY A 337 14.18 -1.17 25.87
C GLY A 337 12.95 -0.84 25.03
N SER A 338 11.89 -0.33 25.66
CA SER A 338 10.63 0.04 25.01
C SER A 338 10.83 1.21 24.04
N LEU A 339 11.62 2.22 24.44
CA LEU A 339 11.99 3.35 23.59
C LEU A 339 12.81 2.92 22.37
N ILE A 340 13.73 1.96 22.53
CA ILE A 340 14.47 1.37 21.40
C ILE A 340 13.51 0.62 20.47
N VAL A 341 12.55 -0.14 21.01
CA VAL A 341 11.53 -0.81 20.18
C VAL A 341 10.75 0.21 19.35
N PHE A 342 10.24 1.28 19.96
CA PHE A 342 9.51 2.33 19.24
C PHE A 342 10.37 3.01 18.17
N ALA A 343 11.64 3.31 18.48
CA ALA A 343 12.57 3.89 17.54
C ALA A 343 12.77 2.98 16.30
N LEU A 344 12.87 1.67 16.51
CA LEU A 344 13.06 0.69 15.44
C LEU A 344 11.76 0.37 14.68
N THR A 345 10.59 0.54 15.29
CA THR A 345 9.28 0.47 14.61
C THR A 345 9.13 1.60 13.60
N VAL A 346 9.45 2.84 13.98
CA VAL A 346 9.39 4.01 13.07
C VAL A 346 10.35 3.88 11.87
N ARG A 347 11.31 2.96 11.96
CA ARG A 347 12.30 2.68 10.92
C ARG A 347 11.99 1.42 10.10
N ASP A 348 10.78 0.88 10.22
CA ASP A 348 10.30 -0.36 9.58
C ASP A 348 11.12 -1.61 9.88
N TYR A 349 11.98 -1.60 10.91
CA TYR A 349 12.70 -2.81 11.32
C TYR A 349 11.84 -3.71 12.18
N ILE A 350 11.10 -3.12 13.11
CA ILE A 350 10.15 -3.85 13.96
C ILE A 350 8.75 -3.65 13.39
N LEU A 351 8.07 -4.75 13.08
CA LEU A 351 6.65 -4.75 12.75
C LEU A 351 5.84 -4.63 14.05
N GLN A 352 5.06 -3.57 14.16
CA GLN A 352 4.06 -3.40 15.22
C GLN A 352 2.69 -3.84 14.71
N LEU A 353 1.99 -4.65 15.52
CA LEU A 353 0.63 -5.11 15.26
C LEU A 353 -0.26 -4.88 16.49
N ASP A 354 -1.54 -4.57 16.27
CA ASP A 354 -2.53 -4.60 17.35
C ASP A 354 -2.69 -6.03 17.88
N TYR A 355 -3.07 -6.19 19.16
CA TYR A 355 -3.27 -7.51 19.76
C TYR A 355 -4.33 -8.37 19.05
N LYS A 356 -5.20 -7.77 18.24
CA LYS A 356 -6.23 -8.47 17.44
C LYS A 356 -5.75 -8.89 16.06
N GLU A 357 -4.63 -8.39 15.60
CA GLU A 357 -4.12 -8.68 14.26
C GLU A 357 -3.34 -9.99 14.25
N ASP A 358 -3.60 -10.82 13.24
CA ASP A 358 -2.92 -12.10 13.05
C ASP A 358 -1.59 -11.87 12.33
N LEU A 359 -0.46 -12.24 12.95
CA LEU A 359 0.88 -12.08 12.37
C LEU A 359 1.02 -12.69 10.96
N GLU A 360 0.33 -13.81 10.68
CA GLU A 360 0.31 -14.47 9.37
C GLU A 360 -0.05 -13.50 8.21
N ASP A 361 -0.89 -12.52 8.52
CA ASP A 361 -1.44 -11.57 7.55
C ASP A 361 -0.44 -10.45 7.20
N TYR A 362 0.56 -10.22 8.05
CA TYR A 362 1.51 -9.10 7.95
C TYR A 362 2.97 -9.53 7.85
N ILE A 363 3.29 -10.81 8.09
CA ILE A 363 4.67 -11.31 8.09
C ILE A 363 5.41 -11.03 6.78
N ASP A 364 4.72 -11.02 5.64
CA ASP A 364 5.29 -10.70 4.33
C ASP A 364 5.68 -9.22 4.18
N ASN A 365 5.20 -8.34 5.07
CA ASN A 365 5.57 -6.93 5.12
C ASN A 365 6.83 -6.68 5.97
N LEU A 366 7.25 -7.67 6.78
CA LEU A 366 8.38 -7.51 7.69
C LEU A 366 9.71 -7.59 6.92
N LYS A 367 10.45 -6.48 6.92
CA LYS A 367 11.74 -6.35 6.24
C LYS A 367 12.85 -7.08 6.98
N ASN A 368 13.76 -7.71 6.23
CA ASN A 368 14.95 -8.33 6.77
C ASN A 368 16.18 -7.49 6.40
N PHE A 369 16.82 -6.89 7.41
CA PHE A 369 17.98 -6.02 7.24
C PHE A 369 19.32 -6.72 7.56
N TRP A 370 19.31 -8.05 7.72
CA TRP A 370 20.51 -8.81 8.04
C TRP A 370 21.13 -9.43 6.78
N ASN A 371 22.43 -9.19 6.60
CA ASN A 371 23.24 -9.82 5.55
C ASN A 371 23.79 -11.19 5.99
N VAL A 372 22.97 -12.02 6.64
CA VAL A 372 23.35 -13.36 7.15
C VAL A 372 22.53 -14.45 6.46
N SER A 373 23.04 -15.69 6.45
CA SER A 373 22.41 -16.80 5.72
C SER A 373 21.11 -17.28 6.34
N GLU A 374 20.93 -17.15 7.66
CA GLU A 374 19.74 -17.62 8.36
C GLU A 374 19.30 -16.65 9.45
N THR A 375 18.01 -16.28 9.44
CA THR A 375 17.34 -15.48 10.46
C THR A 375 16.22 -16.28 11.13
N LYS A 376 15.80 -15.85 12.31
CA LYS A 376 14.61 -16.33 13.02
C LYS A 376 13.73 -15.15 13.39
N LEU A 377 12.43 -15.40 13.55
CA LEU A 377 11.49 -14.40 14.02
C LEU A 377 11.52 -14.34 15.55
N VAL A 378 11.52 -13.13 16.10
CA VAL A 378 11.38 -12.89 17.54
C VAL A 378 10.28 -11.89 17.81
N GLN A 379 9.68 -11.99 18.99
CA GLN A 379 8.73 -11.03 19.55
C GLN A 379 9.38 -10.25 20.70
N PHE A 380 9.20 -8.94 20.70
CA PHE A 380 9.54 -8.04 21.81
C PHE A 380 8.30 -7.83 22.69
N MET A 381 8.37 -8.26 23.94
CA MET A 381 7.24 -8.24 24.86
C MET A 381 7.22 -6.91 25.64
N LEU A 382 6.29 -6.03 25.26
CA LEU A 382 6.00 -4.78 25.97
C LEU A 382 4.70 -4.93 26.76
N GLU A 383 4.56 -4.19 27.87
CA GLU A 383 3.33 -4.17 28.68
C GLU A 383 2.27 -3.24 28.06
N ASN A 384 1.84 -3.53 26.83
CA ASN A 384 0.77 -2.81 26.13
C ASN A 384 -0.05 -3.75 25.24
N ASP A 385 -1.08 -3.20 24.59
CA ASP A 385 -2.01 -3.95 23.73
C ASP A 385 -1.45 -4.16 22.31
N GLN A 386 -0.13 -4.24 22.14
CA GLN A 386 0.53 -4.33 20.84
C GLN A 386 1.58 -5.45 20.84
N ASN A 387 1.81 -6.02 19.66
CA ASN A 387 2.83 -7.03 19.41
C ASN A 387 3.93 -6.45 18.52
N TYR A 388 5.19 -6.82 18.78
CA TYR A 388 6.36 -6.27 18.09
C TYR A 388 7.25 -7.39 17.59
N TYR A 389 7.50 -7.46 16.29
CA TYR A 389 8.23 -8.57 15.66
C TYR A 389 9.41 -8.10 14.82
N ALA A 390 10.52 -8.84 14.82
CA ALA A 390 11.62 -8.61 13.89
C ALA A 390 12.35 -9.89 13.50
N TRP A 391 12.94 -9.87 12.30
CA TRP A 391 13.94 -10.86 11.92
C TRP A 391 15.27 -10.56 12.60
N VAL A 392 15.82 -11.55 13.31
CA VAL A 392 17.16 -11.49 13.91
C VAL A 392 18.01 -12.67 13.44
N PRO A 393 19.35 -12.60 13.49
CA PRO A 393 20.23 -13.73 13.19
C PRO A 393 19.84 -14.94 14.02
N LYS A 394 19.82 -16.13 13.41
CA LYS A 394 19.37 -17.36 14.08
C LYS A 394 20.14 -17.66 15.38
N GLU A 395 21.43 -17.37 15.37
CA GLU A 395 22.35 -17.57 16.51
C GLU A 395 22.19 -16.53 17.62
N ALA A 396 21.42 -15.45 17.40
CA ALA A 396 21.18 -14.44 18.41
C ALA A 396 20.48 -15.06 19.63
N ASN A 397 21.10 -14.96 20.79
CA ASN A 397 20.59 -15.53 22.04
C ASN A 397 20.58 -14.47 23.14
N ILE A 398 19.60 -13.57 23.07
CA ILE A 398 19.39 -12.47 24.01
C ILE A 398 17.99 -12.62 24.59
N PRO A 399 17.86 -13.01 25.87
CA PRO A 399 16.55 -13.22 26.48
C PRO A 399 15.82 -11.91 26.79
N ASN A 400 16.56 -10.81 26.98
CA ASN A 400 16.00 -9.50 27.28
C ASN A 400 16.85 -8.38 26.66
N MET A 401 16.18 -7.35 26.14
CA MET A 401 16.76 -6.05 25.81
C MET A 401 16.29 -5.05 26.88
N TYR A 402 17.16 -4.79 27.86
CA TYR A 402 16.79 -4.05 29.08
C TYR A 402 15.58 -4.70 29.78
N GLU A 403 14.48 -3.98 29.95
CA GLU A 403 13.22 -4.47 30.53
C GLU A 403 12.38 -5.32 29.57
N VAL A 404 12.65 -5.26 28.27
CA VAL A 404 11.86 -5.93 27.24
C VAL A 404 12.31 -7.38 27.09
N LYS A 405 11.41 -8.32 27.38
CA LYS A 405 11.65 -9.75 27.15
C LYS A 405 11.57 -10.07 25.66
N ILE A 406 12.44 -10.95 25.19
CA ILE A 406 12.46 -11.40 23.80
C ILE A 406 12.15 -12.89 23.73
N GLU A 407 11.17 -13.26 22.91
CA GLU A 407 10.76 -14.65 22.68
C GLU A 407 10.92 -15.04 21.21
N SER A 408 11.32 -16.28 20.92
CA SER A 408 11.35 -16.77 19.54
C SER A 408 9.95 -17.18 19.10
N VAL A 409 9.58 -16.82 17.88
CA VAL A 409 8.29 -17.16 17.29
C VAL A 409 8.51 -18.28 16.28
N ASP A 410 7.75 -19.37 16.40
CA ASP A 410 7.80 -20.44 15.42
C ASP A 410 7.01 -20.03 14.17
N VAL A 411 7.74 -19.75 13.10
CA VAL A 411 7.16 -19.29 11.84
C VAL A 411 6.37 -20.41 11.15
N GLU A 412 6.72 -21.69 11.38
CA GLU A 412 5.98 -22.84 10.82
C GLU A 412 4.65 -23.08 11.52
N GLU A 413 4.43 -22.52 12.72
CA GLU A 413 3.13 -22.53 13.40
C GLU A 413 2.25 -21.33 13.01
N VAL A 414 2.84 -20.30 12.38
CA VAL A 414 2.18 -19.05 11.98
C VAL A 414 1.86 -19.00 10.48
N LEU A 415 2.63 -19.68 9.63
CA LEU A 415 2.42 -19.84 8.17
C LEU A 415 1.80 -21.20 7.83
#